data_AF-A0A8S2S3C6-F1
#
_entry.id   AF-A0A8S2S3C6-F1
#
_cell.length_a   1.000
_cell.length_b   1.000
_cell.length_c   1.000
_cell.angle_alpha   90.00
_cell.angle_beta   90.00
_cell.angle_gamma   90.00
#
_symmetry.space_group_name_H-M   'P 1'
#
loop_
_entity.id
_entity.type
_entity.pdbx_description
1 polymer ?
#
loop_
_entity_poly.entity_id
_entity_poly.type
_entity_poly.pdbx_seq_one_letter_code
_entity_poly.pdbx_strand_id
1 'polypeptide(L)' 'MKRSEIKSGNGIGGMHCALKRQQLDGEDFIDFEVVAALDINHTANEVYNDNFPNVSVMCRTIENVSIKQYEKW' A
#
# COMPACT_ATOMS: atom_id res chain seq x y z
N MET A 1 -2.03 11.29 -14.74
CA MET A 1 -2.48 9.88 -14.72
C MET A 1 -2.19 9.36 -13.32
N LYS A 2 -3.21 8.97 -12.54
CA LYS A 2 -3.02 8.43 -11.19
C LYS A 2 -2.55 6.99 -11.28
N ARG A 3 -1.49 6.63 -10.56
CA ARG A 3 -0.95 5.27 -10.51
C ARG A 3 -1.49 4.57 -9.25
N SER A 4 -2.22 3.48 -9.43
CA SER A 4 -2.61 2.60 -8.34
C SER A 4 -1.43 1.70 -7.97
N GLU A 5 -1.09 1.63 -6.69
CA GLU A 5 0.01 0.81 -6.19
C GLU A 5 -0.45 -0.21 -5.15
N ILE A 6 0.02 -1.44 -5.33
CA ILE A 6 -0.18 -2.56 -4.41
C ILE A 6 1.15 -2.87 -3.75
N LYS A 7 1.14 -2.96 -2.42
CA LYS A 7 2.37 -3.14 -1.63
C LYS A 7 2.42 -4.53 -1.05
N SER A 8 3.37 -5.34 -1.51
CA SER A 8 3.71 -6.64 -0.94
C SER A 8 4.80 -6.49 0.11
N GLY A 9 4.60 -7.04 1.30
CA GLY A 9 5.48 -6.82 2.45
C GLY A 9 5.37 -5.39 2.96
N ASN A 10 4.13 -4.91 3.18
CA ASN A 10 3.89 -3.54 3.61
C ASN A 10 4.63 -3.19 4.92
N GLY A 11 5.01 -4.20 5.73
CA GLY A 11 5.58 -4.03 7.05
C GLY A 11 4.76 -3.01 7.84
N ILE A 12 5.44 -2.01 8.39
CA ILE A 12 4.82 -0.90 9.13
C ILE A 12 4.54 0.34 8.25
N GLY A 13 4.68 0.23 6.92
CA GLY A 13 4.31 1.29 5.99
C GLY A 13 5.43 2.19 5.46
N GLY A 14 6.69 1.77 5.55
CA GLY A 14 7.85 2.56 5.07
C GLY A 14 7.72 3.04 3.62
N MET A 15 7.30 2.16 2.70
CA MET A 15 7.05 2.55 1.30
C MET A 15 5.87 3.53 1.16
N HIS A 16 4.85 3.46 2.02
CA HIS A 16 3.74 4.44 2.01
C HIS A 16 4.25 5.81 2.42
N CYS A 17 5.02 5.89 3.51
CA CYS A 17 5.67 7.13 3.93
C CYS A 17 6.57 7.71 2.84
N ALA A 18 7.36 6.88 2.16
CA ALA A 18 8.26 7.33 1.09
C ALA A 18 7.52 7.99 -0.08
N LEU A 19 6.48 7.33 -0.61
CA LEU A 19 5.67 7.90 -1.69
C LEU A 19 4.97 9.19 -1.24
N LYS A 20 4.38 9.19 -0.04
CA LYS A 20 3.70 10.37 0.51
C LYS A 20 4.66 11.54 0.65
N ARG A 21 5.91 11.29 1.04
CA ARG A 21 6.94 12.32 1.13
C ARG A 21 7.31 12.87 -0.24
N GLN A 22 7.48 12.00 -1.24
CA GLN A 22 7.76 12.43 -2.61
C GLN A 22 6.64 13.29 -3.21
N GLN A 23 5.37 13.00 -2.92
CA GLN A 23 4.24 13.84 -3.35
C GLN A 23 4.23 15.22 -2.67
N LEU A 24 4.77 15.35 -1.47
CA LEU A 24 4.84 16.62 -0.74
C LEU A 24 6.01 17.51 -1.17
N ASP A 25 7.09 16.92 -1.69
CA ASP A 25 8.33 17.64 -2.02
C ASP A 25 8.27 18.36 -3.39
N GLY A 26 7.14 18.34 -4.10
CA GLY A 26 6.80 19.28 -5.17
C GLY A 26 7.53 19.12 -6.51
N GLU A 27 8.39 18.13 -6.65
CA GLU A 27 8.95 17.70 -7.94
C GLU A 27 7.83 17.07 -8.81
N ASP A 28 7.96 17.08 -10.14
CA ASP A 28 7.05 16.45 -11.10
C ASP A 28 6.93 14.93 -10.81
N PHE A 29 6.14 14.57 -9.81
CA PHE A 29 6.06 13.23 -9.27
C PHE A 29 4.74 12.56 -9.63
N ILE A 30 4.80 11.23 -9.66
CA ILE A 30 3.68 10.37 -9.99
C ILE A 30 2.60 10.55 -8.92
N ASP A 31 1.44 11.09 -9.33
CA ASP A 31 0.23 11.05 -8.50
C ASP A 31 -0.11 9.58 -8.22
N PHE A 32 -0.10 9.18 -6.96
CA PHE A 32 -0.22 7.78 -6.55
C PHE A 32 -1.33 7.59 -5.54
N GLU A 33 -1.87 6.38 -5.51
CA GLU A 33 -2.80 5.93 -4.48
C GLU A 33 -2.44 4.50 -4.08
N VAL A 34 -2.30 4.28 -2.76
CA VAL A 34 -2.12 2.92 -2.23
C VAL A 34 -3.49 2.31 -2.05
N VAL A 35 -3.87 1.45 -2.99
CA VAL A 35 -5.20 0.81 -3.06
C VAL A 35 -5.30 -0.44 -2.18
N ALA A 36 -4.16 -1.10 -1.93
CA ALA A 36 -4.08 -2.25 -1.04
C ALA A 36 -2.67 -2.41 -0.44
N ALA A 37 -2.62 -2.91 0.79
CA ALA A 37 -1.38 -3.24 1.49
C ALA A 37 -1.44 -4.70 1.98
N LEU A 38 -0.41 -5.49 1.67
CA LEU A 38 -0.36 -6.92 1.93
C LEU A 38 0.86 -7.29 2.75
N ASP A 39 0.64 -8.01 3.84
CA ASP A 39 1.70 -8.63 4.64
C ASP A 39 1.11 -9.76 5.48
N ILE A 40 1.90 -10.79 5.74
CA ILE A 40 1.50 -11.94 6.56
C ILE A 40 1.65 -11.68 8.05
N ASN A 41 2.40 -10.65 8.44
CA ASN A 41 2.67 -10.32 9.83
C ASN A 41 1.51 -9.50 10.42
N HIS A 42 0.77 -10.09 11.37
CA HIS A 42 -0.38 -9.44 11.98
C HIS A 42 -0.01 -8.16 12.75
N THR A 43 1.08 -8.18 13.52
CA THR A 43 1.55 -7.01 14.29
C THR A 43 1.95 -5.87 13.37
N ALA A 44 2.59 -6.16 12.24
CA ALA A 44 2.93 -5.15 11.24
C ALA A 44 1.66 -4.54 10.62
N ASN A 45 0.66 -5.38 10.31
CA ASN A 45 -0.63 -4.93 9.81
C ASN A 45 -1.39 -4.03 10.79
N GLU A 46 -1.35 -4.32 12.10
CA GLU A 46 -1.95 -3.46 13.13
C GLU A 46 -1.28 -2.07 13.14
N VAL A 47 0.05 -2.04 13.20
CA VAL A 47 0.82 -0.78 13.15
C VAL A 47 0.55 -0.03 11.84
N TYR A 48 0.49 -0.74 10.71
CA TYR A 48 0.16 -0.12 9.43
C TYR A 48 -1.24 0.51 9.45
N ASN A 49 -2.24 -0.24 9.93
CA ASN A 49 -3.64 0.19 9.96
C ASN A 49 -3.85 1.40 10.88
N ASP A 50 -3.14 1.47 12.01
CA ASP A 50 -3.19 2.64 12.91
C ASP A 50 -2.69 3.92 12.22
N ASN A 51 -1.71 3.81 11.33
CA ASN A 51 -1.16 4.95 10.58
C ASN A 51 -1.94 5.27 9.29
N PHE A 52 -2.54 4.26 8.67
CA PHE A 52 -3.21 4.36 7.37
C PHE A 52 -4.59 3.68 7.38
N PRO A 53 -5.55 4.14 8.22
CA PRO A 53 -6.82 3.45 8.44
C PRO A 53 -7.75 3.41 7.22
N ASN A 54 -7.47 4.24 6.21
CA ASN A 54 -8.24 4.31 4.96
C ASN A 54 -7.72 3.36 3.87
N VAL A 55 -6.64 2.63 4.12
CA VAL A 55 -6.07 1.67 3.16
C VAL A 55 -6.58 0.27 3.47
N SER A 56 -6.98 -0.47 2.42
CA SER A 56 -7.33 -1.88 2.58
C SER A 56 -6.09 -2.72 2.92
N VAL A 57 -5.96 -3.13 4.19
CA VAL A 57 -4.89 -4.03 4.65
C VAL A 57 -5.35 -5.49 4.57
N MET A 58 -4.54 -6.35 3.96
CA MET A 58 -4.84 -7.77 3.81
C MET A 58 -3.74 -8.65 4.42
N CYS A 59 -4.13 -9.47 5.38
CA CYS A 59 -3.23 -10.45 6.01
C CYS A 59 -3.09 -11.71 5.14
N ARG A 60 -2.32 -11.63 4.05
CA ARG A 60 -2.14 -12.74 3.10
C ARG A 60 -0.84 -12.61 2.33
N THR A 61 -0.41 -13.72 1.74
CA THR A 61 0.73 -13.73 0.81
C THR A 61 0.35 -13.12 -0.55
N ILE A 62 1.34 -12.58 -1.26
CA ILE A 62 1.13 -11.94 -2.57
C ILE A 62 0.69 -12.95 -3.63
N GLU A 63 1.16 -14.18 -3.56
CA GLU A 63 0.84 -15.27 -4.48
C GLU A 63 -0.65 -15.63 -4.47
N ASN A 64 -1.36 -15.24 -3.41
CA ASN A 64 -2.78 -15.48 -3.28
C ASN A 64 -3.62 -14.36 -3.94
N VAL A 65 -3.02 -13.28 -4.44
CA VAL A 65 -3.74 -12.23 -5.19
C VAL A 65 -3.99 -12.69 -6.62
N SER A 66 -5.25 -12.98 -6.94
CA SER A 66 -5.64 -13.29 -8.33
C SER A 66 -5.59 -12.05 -9.21
N ILE A 67 -5.35 -12.22 -10.52
CA ILE A 67 -5.43 -11.15 -11.51
C ILE A 67 -6.78 -10.41 -11.46
N LYS A 68 -7.89 -11.15 -11.28
CA LYS A 68 -9.23 -10.56 -11.17
C LYS A 68 -9.40 -9.68 -9.93
N GLN A 69 -8.67 -9.97 -8.86
CA GLN A 69 -8.66 -9.14 -7.66
C GLN A 69 -7.80 -7.89 -7.87
N TYR A 70 -6.64 -8.07 -8.51
CA TYR A 70 -5.74 -6.98 -8.89
C TYR A 70 -6.47 -5.95 -9.77
N GLU A 71 -7.21 -6.41 -10.79
CA GLU A 71 -7.95 -5.54 -11.72
C GLU A 71 -9.12 -4.76 -11.09
N LYS A 72 -9.56 -5.13 -9.88
CA LYS A 72 -10.61 -4.42 -9.15
C LYS A 72 -10.08 -3.26 -8.32
N TRP A 73 -8.77 -3.16 -8.16
CA TRP A 73 -8.09 -2.08 -7.45
C TRP A 73 -7.60 -1.03 -8.45
#